data_AF-E3QZ43-F1
#
_entry.id   AF-E3QZ43-F1
#
_cell.length_a   1.000
_cell.length_b   1.000
_cell.length_c   1.000
_cell.angle_alpha   90.00
_cell.angle_beta   90.00
_cell.angle_gamma   90.00
#
_symmetry.space_group_name_H-M   'P 1'
#
loop_
_entity.id
_entity.type
_entity.pdbx_description
1 polymer ?
#
loop_
_entity_poly.entity_id
_entity_poly.type
_entity_poly.pdbx_seq_one_letter_code
_entity_poly.pdbx_strand_id
1 'polypeptide(L)'
;MIRTTLTKMPLLWTIDDETKFHQAIAQISKLRQTPLQEANYRHQYRGGSQSSDHVLRLEDEMQLADHVAFIAHSSEGFPEIAAACIEERPDQQGLLIRLARNELRRTEEVESVRCLLRVLEGCASGVLHRSAVQDRLFNEVLAISENRILQRLMPPWYPAPSHWNAKQRQQRTSLHHRMTTLLLPKLRGSKFETIYLNFIRATKALEPLESKQIGPDLRKHVKIAMQCCANASIGTDQKSLELQLKHILNQLSKAARKVVVQVDKIARYLNLSRDLAKMVMRKAYRNILER
;
A
#
# COMPACT_ATOMS: atom_id res chain seq x y z
N MET A 1 -50.54 1.43 49.65
CA MET A 1 -50.05 0.18 49.04
C MET A 1 -50.01 0.37 47.53
N ILE A 2 -48.83 0.62 46.95
CA ILE A 2 -48.64 0.76 45.49
C ILE A 2 -48.00 -0.54 45.01
N ARG A 3 -48.71 -1.30 44.17
CA ARG A 3 -48.16 -2.47 43.46
C ARG A 3 -47.39 -1.97 42.24
N THR A 4 -46.07 -2.00 42.30
CA THR A 4 -45.18 -1.83 41.14
C THR A 4 -45.09 -3.15 40.38
N THR A 5 -45.74 -3.23 39.23
CA THR A 5 -45.51 -4.28 38.24
C THR A 5 -44.21 -4.01 37.51
N LEU A 6 -43.16 -4.75 37.85
CA LEU A 6 -41.91 -4.83 37.10
C LEU A 6 -42.18 -5.49 35.73
N THR A 7 -42.33 -4.67 34.69
CA THR A 7 -42.25 -5.11 33.30
C THR A 7 -40.83 -5.60 33.01
N LYS A 8 -40.66 -6.91 32.85
CA LYS A 8 -39.40 -7.51 32.37
C LYS A 8 -39.04 -6.90 31.02
N MET A 9 -37.91 -6.22 30.92
CA MET A 9 -37.35 -5.83 29.62
C MET A 9 -37.06 -7.10 28.81
N PRO A 10 -37.42 -7.14 27.52
CA PRO A 10 -37.08 -8.27 26.67
C PRO A 10 -35.56 -8.38 26.56
N LEU A 11 -35.06 -9.61 26.65
CA LEU A 11 -33.64 -9.92 26.43
C LEU A 11 -33.28 -9.52 24.99
N LEU A 12 -32.43 -8.50 24.87
CA LEU A 12 -31.91 -7.95 23.61
C LEU A 12 -31.05 -8.93 22.80
N TRP A 13 -30.75 -10.10 23.37
CA TRP A 13 -29.90 -11.13 22.78
C TRP A 13 -30.47 -12.50 23.12
N THR A 14 -31.05 -13.16 22.13
CA THR A 14 -31.61 -14.50 22.28
C THR A 14 -30.58 -15.57 21.90
N ILE A 15 -30.83 -16.81 22.31
CA ILE A 15 -30.03 -17.98 21.89
C ILE A 15 -30.06 -18.13 20.35
N ASP A 16 -31.17 -17.71 19.72
CA ASP A 16 -31.30 -17.71 18.27
C ASP A 16 -30.42 -16.63 17.61
N ASP A 17 -30.33 -15.44 18.21
CA ASP A 17 -29.40 -14.38 17.77
C ASP A 17 -27.94 -14.80 17.93
N GLU A 18 -27.60 -15.46 19.03
CA GLU A 18 -26.27 -16.03 19.27
C GLU A 18 -25.91 -17.09 18.21
N THR A 19 -26.85 -17.99 17.92
CA THR A 19 -26.68 -19.03 16.91
C THR A 19 -26.51 -18.43 15.51
N LYS A 20 -27.34 -17.46 15.14
CA LYS A 20 -27.24 -16.71 13.87
C LYS A 20 -25.93 -15.95 13.77
N PHE A 21 -25.48 -15.31 14.84
CA PHE A 21 -24.20 -14.62 14.90
C PHE A 21 -23.04 -15.60 14.68
N HIS A 22 -22.99 -16.73 15.39
CA HIS A 22 -21.94 -17.73 15.19
C HIS A 22 -21.97 -18.37 13.80
N GLN A 23 -23.15 -18.60 13.23
CA GLN A 23 -23.29 -19.07 11.85
C GLN A 23 -22.77 -18.03 10.84
N ALA A 24 -23.10 -16.74 11.02
CA ALA A 24 -22.59 -15.66 10.18
C ALA A 24 -21.07 -15.54 10.29
N ILE A 25 -20.50 -15.61 11.50
CA ILE A 25 -19.04 -15.63 11.72
C ILE A 25 -18.40 -16.85 11.04
N ALA A 26 -19.02 -18.03 11.12
CA ALA A 26 -18.52 -19.24 10.45
C ALA A 26 -18.58 -19.12 8.92
N GLN A 27 -19.64 -18.52 8.36
CA GLN A 27 -19.76 -18.24 6.93
C GLN A 27 -18.73 -17.21 6.47
N ILE A 28 -18.56 -16.10 7.20
CA ILE A 28 -17.54 -15.09 6.93
C ILE A 28 -16.13 -15.70 7.03
N SER A 29 -15.89 -16.58 8.01
CA SER A 29 -14.63 -17.31 8.15
C SER A 29 -14.34 -18.19 6.93
N LYS A 30 -15.35 -18.93 6.43
CA LYS A 30 -15.24 -19.70 5.18
C LYS A 30 -14.94 -18.82 3.96
N LEU A 31 -15.55 -17.64 3.86
CA LEU A 31 -15.27 -16.66 2.81
C LEU A 31 -13.85 -16.08 2.93
N ARG A 32 -13.35 -15.88 4.16
CA ARG A 32 -11.98 -15.41 4.44
C ARG A 32 -10.90 -16.47 4.20
N GLN A 33 -11.24 -17.76 4.15
CA GLN A 33 -10.29 -18.84 3.85
C GLN A 33 -9.82 -18.84 2.40
N THR A 34 -10.58 -18.21 1.51
CA THR A 34 -10.14 -17.93 0.14
C THR A 34 -9.86 -16.44 0.06
N PRO A 35 -8.60 -15.98 0.24
CA PRO A 35 -8.31 -14.59 0.00
C PRO A 35 -8.77 -14.28 -1.43
N LEU A 36 -9.70 -13.35 -1.57
CA LEU A 36 -10.01 -12.76 -2.86
C LEU A 36 -8.65 -12.37 -3.47
N GLN A 37 -8.42 -12.83 -4.71
CA GLN A 37 -7.25 -12.46 -5.47
C GLN A 37 -7.10 -10.94 -5.33
N GLU A 38 -5.90 -10.44 -4.97
CA GLU A 38 -5.67 -8.99 -4.77
C GLU A 38 -6.32 -8.26 -5.94
N ALA A 39 -7.49 -7.66 -5.69
CA ALA A 39 -8.23 -7.02 -6.74
C ALA A 39 -7.40 -5.80 -7.09
N ASN A 40 -6.80 -5.85 -8.27
CA ASN A 40 -5.96 -4.78 -8.76
C ASN A 40 -6.91 -3.67 -9.24
N TYR A 41 -7.53 -2.94 -8.29
CA TYR A 41 -8.62 -1.98 -8.53
C TYR A 41 -8.21 -0.84 -9.48
N ARG A 42 -6.91 -0.68 -9.74
CA ARG A 42 -6.39 0.15 -10.85
C ARG A 42 -6.97 -0.17 -12.22
N HIS A 43 -7.55 -1.36 -12.37
CA HIS A 43 -8.05 -1.92 -13.62
C HIS A 43 -9.58 -2.08 -13.66
N GLN A 44 -10.29 -1.81 -12.55
CA GLN A 44 -11.74 -1.78 -12.58
C GLN A 44 -12.21 -0.42 -13.12
N TYR A 45 -13.26 -0.50 -13.93
CA TYR A 45 -13.82 0.55 -14.77
C TYR A 45 -14.03 1.88 -14.01
N ARG A 46 -13.29 2.95 -14.36
CA ARG A 46 -13.43 4.32 -13.79
C ARG A 46 -14.65 5.09 -14.33
N GLY A 47 -15.68 4.36 -14.73
CA GLY A 47 -16.90 4.90 -15.35
C GLY A 47 -18.17 4.55 -14.58
N GLY A 48 -18.05 4.12 -13.32
CA GLY A 48 -19.20 4.00 -12.42
C GLY A 48 -19.95 5.34 -12.35
N SER A 49 -21.27 5.27 -12.43
CA SER A 49 -22.15 6.43 -12.26
C SER A 49 -21.91 7.03 -10.88
N GLN A 50 -21.46 8.28 -10.85
CA GLN A 50 -21.32 9.04 -9.62
C GLN A 50 -22.72 9.20 -9.00
N SER A 51 -22.88 8.79 -7.74
CA SER A 51 -24.12 9.04 -7.01
C SER A 51 -24.32 10.55 -6.89
N SER A 52 -25.58 11.03 -6.96
CA SER A 52 -25.90 12.43 -6.67
C SER A 52 -25.55 12.81 -5.22
N ASP A 53 -25.47 11.83 -4.35
CA ASP A 53 -25.39 12.01 -2.90
C ASP A 53 -23.95 11.97 -2.38
N HIS A 54 -22.97 11.60 -3.22
CA HIS A 54 -21.57 11.44 -2.86
C HIS A 54 -20.62 12.20 -3.80
N VAL A 55 -19.62 12.85 -3.20
CA VAL A 55 -18.61 13.62 -3.93
C VAL A 55 -17.54 12.70 -4.50
N LEU A 56 -17.01 11.78 -3.70
CA LEU A 56 -16.09 10.73 -4.14
C LEU A 56 -16.84 9.67 -4.94
N ARG A 57 -16.12 9.13 -5.91
CA ARG A 57 -16.54 7.89 -6.55
C ARG A 57 -16.11 6.74 -5.66
N LEU A 58 -16.91 5.68 -5.62
CA LEU A 58 -16.63 4.49 -4.82
C LEU A 58 -15.22 3.94 -5.12
N GLU A 59 -14.77 3.96 -6.38
CA GLU A 59 -13.45 3.46 -6.73
C GLU A 59 -12.31 4.35 -6.17
N ASP A 60 -12.52 5.67 -6.10
CA ASP A 60 -11.54 6.59 -5.55
C ASP A 60 -11.54 6.54 -4.01
N GLU A 61 -12.69 6.30 -3.38
CA GLU A 61 -12.81 6.05 -1.93
C GLU A 61 -12.09 4.75 -1.51
N MET A 62 -12.39 3.64 -2.18
CA MET A 62 -11.72 2.35 -1.94
C MET A 62 -10.21 2.46 -2.16
N GLN A 63 -9.80 3.15 -3.24
CA GLN A 63 -8.39 3.36 -3.53
C GLN A 63 -7.71 4.22 -2.45
N LEU A 64 -8.37 5.25 -1.94
CA LEU A 64 -7.85 6.06 -0.84
C LEU A 64 -7.73 5.25 0.45
N ALA A 65 -8.74 4.44 0.79
CA ALA A 65 -8.71 3.54 1.94
C ALA A 65 -7.51 2.57 1.86
N ASP A 66 -7.30 1.93 0.71
CA ASP A 66 -6.17 1.04 0.48
C ASP A 66 -4.82 1.74 0.61
N HIS A 67 -4.73 2.99 0.15
CA HIS A 67 -3.51 3.80 0.24
C HIS A 67 -3.20 4.21 1.67
N VAL A 68 -4.21 4.67 2.42
CA VAL A 68 -4.08 5.02 3.85
C VAL A 68 -3.68 3.78 4.64
N ALA A 69 -4.37 2.65 4.44
CA ALA A 69 -4.03 1.39 5.09
C ALA A 69 -2.60 0.95 4.77
N PHE A 70 -2.18 1.08 3.50
CA PHE A 70 -0.83 0.71 3.08
C PHE A 70 0.26 1.57 3.72
N ILE A 71 0.04 2.87 3.88
CA ILE A 71 0.99 3.80 4.51
C ILE A 71 1.02 3.64 6.03
N ALA A 72 -0.13 3.35 6.63
CA ALA A 72 -0.25 3.09 8.05
C ALA A 72 0.48 1.82 8.52
N HIS A 73 1.10 1.04 7.62
CA HIS A 73 1.99 -0.06 8.03
C HIS A 73 3.42 0.47 8.16
N SER A 74 3.91 0.67 9.39
CA SER A 74 5.27 1.20 9.63
C SER A 74 6.39 0.20 9.30
N SER A 75 6.12 -1.09 9.41
CA SER A 75 7.08 -2.15 9.13
C SER A 75 6.42 -3.41 8.56
N GLU A 76 7.23 -4.40 8.17
CA GLU A 76 6.75 -5.69 7.73
C GLU A 76 6.38 -6.58 8.91
N GLY A 77 5.22 -7.24 8.82
CA GLY A 77 4.78 -8.24 9.78
C GLY A 77 3.27 -8.18 10.02
N PHE A 78 2.74 -9.23 10.65
CA PHE A 78 1.33 -9.29 11.07
C PHE A 78 0.93 -8.21 12.11
N PRO A 79 1.76 -7.86 13.10
CA PRO A 79 1.40 -6.84 14.10
C PRO A 79 1.16 -5.44 13.50
N GLU A 80 1.73 -5.19 12.33
CA GLU A 80 1.78 -3.88 11.67
C GLU A 80 0.69 -3.76 10.60
N ILE A 81 -0.24 -4.72 10.53
CA ILE A 81 -1.39 -4.67 9.63
C ILE A 81 -2.38 -3.64 10.14
N ALA A 82 -2.68 -2.68 9.27
CA ALA A 82 -3.73 -1.70 9.37
C ALA A 82 -4.79 -1.90 8.28
N ALA A 83 -6.02 -1.54 8.59
CA ALA A 83 -7.14 -1.35 7.67
C ALA A 83 -7.68 0.07 7.84
N ALA A 84 -8.14 0.68 6.75
CA ALA A 84 -8.71 2.02 6.77
C ALA A 84 -10.12 2.02 6.19
N CYS A 85 -10.96 2.91 6.70
CA CYS A 85 -12.28 3.22 6.17
C CYS A 85 -12.35 4.73 5.96
N ILE A 86 -12.91 5.14 4.83
CA ILE A 86 -13.09 6.54 4.44
C ILE A 86 -14.60 6.80 4.43
N GLU A 87 -15.05 7.83 5.13
CA GLU A 87 -16.44 8.25 5.17
C GLU A 87 -16.51 9.72 4.76
N GLU A 88 -17.37 10.07 3.81
CA GLU A 88 -17.70 11.47 3.54
C GLU A 88 -18.57 12.03 4.67
N ARG A 89 -18.25 13.25 5.12
CA ARG A 89 -19.10 13.98 6.06
C ARG A 89 -19.86 15.07 5.31
N PRO A 90 -21.10 14.80 4.85
CA PRO A 90 -21.88 15.76 4.08
C PRO A 90 -22.11 17.07 4.85
N ASP A 91 -22.30 16.98 6.17
CA ASP A 91 -22.54 18.15 7.03
C ASP A 91 -21.29 19.01 7.29
N GLN A 92 -20.10 18.43 7.20
CA GLN A 92 -18.83 19.10 7.55
C GLN A 92 -17.95 19.42 6.34
N GLN A 93 -18.35 18.96 5.14
CA GLN A 93 -17.58 19.09 3.90
C GLN A 93 -16.13 18.63 4.09
N GLY A 94 -15.97 17.37 4.47
CA GLY A 94 -14.64 16.78 4.69
C GLY A 94 -14.69 15.26 4.77
N LEU A 95 -13.53 14.65 4.98
CA LEU A 95 -13.40 13.21 5.13
C LEU A 95 -13.25 12.81 6.59
N LEU A 96 -13.83 11.67 6.95
CA LEU A 96 -13.54 10.96 8.18
C LEU A 96 -12.77 9.69 7.84
N ILE A 97 -11.56 9.58 8.37
CA ILE A 97 -10.68 8.42 8.14
C ILE A 97 -10.59 7.64 9.43
N ARG A 98 -11.10 6.41 9.43
CA ARG A 98 -11.00 5.47 10.55
C ARG A 98 -9.90 4.47 10.26
N LEU A 99 -9.00 4.28 11.20
CA LEU A 99 -7.88 3.36 11.08
C LEU A 99 -7.99 2.28 12.15
N ALA A 100 -8.10 1.02 11.72
CA ALA A 100 -8.05 -0.15 12.57
C ALA A 100 -6.66 -0.78 12.50
N ARG A 101 -6.05 -1.07 13.66
CA ARG A 101 -4.69 -1.59 13.78
C ARG A 101 -4.62 -2.65 14.87
N ASN A 102 -3.72 -3.62 14.69
CA ASN A 102 -3.49 -4.66 15.68
C ASN A 102 -2.77 -4.13 16.93
N GLU A 103 -1.87 -3.15 16.77
CA GLU A 103 -1.15 -2.51 17.86
C GLU A 103 -1.56 -1.03 17.99
N LEU A 104 -2.37 -0.72 19.00
CA LEU A 104 -2.92 0.63 19.21
C LEU A 104 -1.99 1.54 20.01
N ARG A 105 -0.95 1.01 20.66
CA ARG A 105 -0.08 1.79 21.55
C ARG A 105 0.89 2.72 20.82
N ARG A 106 1.18 2.46 19.54
CA ARG A 106 2.08 3.30 18.72
C ARG A 106 1.27 4.34 17.95
N THR A 107 1.36 5.60 18.34
CA THR A 107 0.63 6.71 17.67
C THR A 107 1.40 7.33 16.50
N GLU A 108 2.70 7.04 16.34
CA GLU A 108 3.56 7.60 15.29
C GLU A 108 3.02 7.39 13.86
N GLU A 109 2.41 6.23 13.60
CA GLU A 109 1.77 5.91 12.31
C GLU A 109 0.54 6.79 12.04
N VAL A 110 -0.23 7.12 13.08
CA VAL A 110 -1.40 8.00 12.96
C VAL A 110 -0.95 9.42 12.67
N GLU A 111 0.09 9.89 13.36
CA GLU A 111 0.67 11.22 13.10
C GLU A 111 1.29 11.30 11.71
N SER A 112 1.94 10.25 11.25
CA SER A 112 2.49 10.15 9.90
C SER A 112 1.39 10.24 8.82
N VAL A 113 0.28 9.52 9.01
CA VAL A 113 -0.89 9.63 8.12
C VAL A 113 -1.48 11.04 8.17
N ARG A 114 -1.59 11.66 9.36
CA ARG A 114 -2.04 13.05 9.50
C ARG A 114 -1.13 14.04 8.76
N CYS A 115 0.19 13.87 8.84
CA CYS A 115 1.14 14.69 8.08
C CYS A 115 0.90 14.58 6.57
N LEU A 116 0.69 13.37 6.06
CA LEU A 116 0.35 13.16 4.65
C LEU A 116 -0.96 13.85 4.26
N LEU A 117 -2.00 13.76 5.09
CA LEU A 117 -3.29 14.41 4.85
C LEU A 117 -3.16 15.94 4.81
N ARG A 118 -2.38 16.54 5.72
CA ARG A 118 -2.07 17.98 5.67
C ARG A 118 -1.33 18.38 4.39
N VAL A 119 -0.44 17.51 3.89
CA VAL A 119 0.20 17.75 2.58
C VAL A 119 -0.84 17.71 1.46
N LEU A 120 -1.82 16.80 1.51
CA LEU A 120 -2.91 16.74 0.54
C LEU A 120 -3.79 17.99 0.60
N GLU A 121 -4.20 18.43 1.79
CA GLU A 121 -4.95 19.66 2.03
C GLU A 121 -4.23 20.90 1.47
N GLY A 122 -2.94 21.02 1.79
CA GLY A 122 -2.09 22.10 1.26
C GLY A 122 -1.90 22.04 -0.26
N CYS A 123 -1.97 20.86 -0.87
CA CYS A 123 -1.92 20.72 -2.32
C CYS A 123 -3.29 21.00 -2.98
N ALA A 124 -4.40 20.73 -2.29
CA ALA A 124 -5.76 20.98 -2.79
C ALA A 124 -6.08 22.47 -2.84
N SER A 125 -5.63 23.20 -1.81
CA SER A 125 -5.79 24.65 -1.66
C SER A 125 -4.82 25.49 -2.52
N GLY A 126 -3.70 24.90 -2.96
CA GLY A 126 -2.64 25.60 -3.69
C GLY A 126 -2.76 25.54 -5.23
N VAL A 127 -1.98 26.40 -5.91
CA VAL A 127 -1.76 26.38 -7.37
C VAL A 127 -0.43 25.68 -7.69
N LEU A 128 -0.19 24.51 -7.11
CA LEU A 128 1.01 23.74 -7.45
C LEU A 128 0.78 23.01 -8.78
N HIS A 129 1.81 22.98 -9.63
CA HIS A 129 1.80 22.12 -10.81
C HIS A 129 1.75 20.65 -10.37
N ARG A 130 1.06 19.81 -11.15
CA ARG A 130 0.83 18.39 -10.83
C ARG A 130 2.11 17.61 -10.52
N SER A 131 3.21 17.90 -11.22
CA SER A 131 4.52 17.25 -10.97
C SER A 131 5.09 17.62 -9.60
N ALA A 132 4.97 18.88 -9.19
CA ALA A 132 5.43 19.35 -7.88
C ALA A 132 4.61 18.74 -6.74
N VAL A 133 3.27 18.62 -6.91
CA VAL A 133 2.40 17.92 -5.97
C VAL A 133 2.81 16.46 -5.83
N GLN A 134 3.03 15.77 -6.94
CA GLN A 134 3.46 14.37 -6.94
C GLN A 134 4.80 14.19 -6.24
N ASP A 135 5.80 15.04 -6.52
CA ASP A 135 7.11 14.95 -5.89
C ASP A 135 7.06 15.23 -4.39
N ARG A 136 6.25 16.21 -3.97
CA ARG A 136 6.03 16.51 -2.55
C ARG A 136 5.38 15.33 -1.82
N LEU A 137 4.31 14.77 -2.38
CA LEU A 137 3.65 13.59 -1.83
C LEU A 137 4.58 12.37 -1.80
N PHE A 138 5.43 12.20 -2.81
CA PHE A 138 6.37 11.10 -2.85
C PHE A 138 7.46 11.21 -1.79
N ASN A 139 7.97 12.41 -1.54
CA ASN A 139 8.93 12.65 -0.45
C ASN A 139 8.31 12.39 0.92
N GLU A 140 7.04 12.76 1.12
CA GLU A 140 6.33 12.51 2.37
C GLU A 140 6.11 11.01 2.59
N VAL A 141 5.62 10.30 1.56
CA VAL A 141 5.45 8.84 1.60
C VAL A 141 6.77 8.13 1.88
N LEU A 142 7.87 8.59 1.29
CA LEU A 142 9.21 8.07 1.54
C LEU A 142 9.62 8.26 3.00
N ALA A 143 9.37 9.43 3.59
CA ALA A 143 9.69 9.72 4.98
C ALA A 143 8.90 8.82 5.94
N ILE A 144 7.59 8.68 5.70
CA ILE A 144 6.70 7.86 6.54
C ILE A 144 7.06 6.37 6.47
N SER A 145 7.38 5.88 5.28
CA SER A 145 7.57 4.46 5.03
C SER A 145 9.04 4.02 4.94
N GLU A 146 9.99 4.86 5.34
CA GLU A 146 11.43 4.65 5.15
C GLU A 146 11.89 3.28 5.67
N ASN A 147 11.48 2.94 6.90
CA ASN A 147 11.80 1.65 7.54
C ASN A 147 11.27 0.46 6.73
N ARG A 148 10.00 0.48 6.37
CA ARG A 148 9.36 -0.60 5.60
C ARG A 148 9.93 -0.70 4.19
N ILE A 149 10.31 0.41 3.57
CA ILE A 149 11.00 0.44 2.29
C ILE A 149 12.37 -0.23 2.42
N LEU A 150 13.16 0.13 3.43
CA LEU A 150 14.47 -0.48 3.68
C LEU A 150 14.35 -1.98 4.00
N GLN A 151 13.33 -2.40 4.73
CA GLN A 151 13.02 -3.82 4.93
C GLN A 151 12.69 -4.56 3.63
N ARG A 152 12.19 -3.85 2.60
CA ARG A 152 11.95 -4.42 1.27
C ARG A 152 13.15 -4.34 0.35
N LEU A 153 13.98 -3.31 0.43
CA LEU A 153 15.22 -3.26 -0.33
C LEU A 153 16.23 -4.27 0.25
N MET A 154 16.13 -4.53 1.55
CA MET A 154 16.96 -5.44 2.33
C MET A 154 18.47 -5.22 2.12
N PRO A 155 18.98 -3.98 2.21
CA PRO A 155 20.41 -3.79 2.06
C PRO A 155 21.16 -4.56 3.16
N PRO A 156 22.37 -5.08 2.90
CA PRO A 156 23.05 -6.01 3.82
C PRO A 156 23.27 -5.47 5.24
N TRP A 157 23.30 -4.16 5.43
CA TRP A 157 23.53 -3.50 6.73
C TRP A 157 22.26 -3.21 7.53
N TYR A 158 21.08 -3.19 6.90
CA TYR A 158 19.82 -2.90 7.59
C TYR A 158 19.34 -4.14 8.34
N PRO A 159 18.76 -4.04 9.54
CA PRO A 159 18.33 -5.22 10.30
C PRO A 159 17.23 -6.02 9.58
N ALA A 160 17.21 -7.33 9.81
CA ALA A 160 16.11 -8.18 9.34
C ALA A 160 14.81 -7.83 10.09
N PRO A 161 13.63 -8.01 9.46
CA PRO A 161 12.36 -7.79 10.16
C PRO A 161 12.25 -8.65 11.43
N SER A 162 11.67 -8.07 12.48
CA SER A 162 11.58 -8.68 13.82
C SER A 162 10.86 -10.03 13.80
N HIS A 163 9.80 -10.16 13.00
CA HIS A 163 8.97 -11.35 12.88
C HIS A 163 9.64 -12.53 12.14
N TRP A 164 10.84 -12.35 11.57
CA TRP A 164 11.54 -13.43 10.88
C TRP A 164 12.16 -14.42 11.86
N ASN A 165 12.09 -15.72 11.53
CA ASN A 165 12.77 -16.77 12.27
C ASN A 165 14.28 -16.85 11.92
N ALA A 166 15.05 -17.61 12.70
CA ALA A 166 16.50 -17.73 12.53
C ALA A 166 16.92 -18.19 11.12
N LYS A 167 16.22 -19.16 10.54
CA LYS A 167 16.49 -19.67 9.19
C LYS A 167 16.28 -18.59 8.12
N GLN A 168 15.20 -17.81 8.23
CA GLN A 168 14.93 -16.70 7.32
C GLN A 168 16.00 -15.61 7.42
N ARG A 169 16.48 -15.32 8.63
CA ARG A 169 17.56 -14.35 8.86
C ARG A 169 18.90 -14.82 8.28
N GLN A 170 19.18 -16.11 8.32
CA GLN A 170 20.40 -16.70 7.71
C GLN A 170 20.36 -16.68 6.18
N GLN A 171 19.19 -16.92 5.58
CA GLN A 171 19.02 -16.91 4.11
C GLN A 171 18.76 -15.50 3.54
N ARG A 172 19.07 -14.47 4.33
CA ARG A 172 18.77 -13.09 4.00
C ARG A 172 19.72 -12.58 2.92
N THR A 173 19.16 -12.17 1.79
CA THR A 173 19.89 -11.56 0.67
C THR A 173 19.21 -10.30 0.21
N SER A 174 19.98 -9.31 -0.23
CA SER A 174 19.43 -8.03 -0.71
C SER A 174 18.53 -8.19 -1.93
N LEU A 175 17.68 -7.18 -2.18
CA LEU A 175 16.90 -7.14 -3.41
C LEU A 175 17.82 -7.06 -4.63
N HIS A 176 18.92 -6.30 -4.55
CA HIS A 176 19.95 -6.23 -5.58
C HIS A 176 20.45 -7.63 -5.95
N HIS A 177 20.94 -8.38 -4.96
CA HIS A 177 21.45 -9.73 -5.18
C HIS A 177 20.40 -10.63 -5.84
N ARG A 178 19.16 -10.64 -5.32
CA ARG A 178 18.09 -11.51 -5.83
C ARG A 178 17.64 -11.14 -7.24
N MET A 179 17.59 -9.85 -7.58
CA MET A 179 17.29 -9.42 -8.95
C MET A 179 18.37 -9.91 -9.92
N THR A 180 19.64 -9.76 -9.55
CA THR A 180 20.80 -10.15 -10.35
C THR A 180 20.93 -11.66 -10.53
N THR A 181 20.70 -12.46 -9.47
CA THR A 181 20.93 -13.91 -9.53
C THR A 181 19.71 -14.71 -9.94
N LEU A 182 18.49 -14.26 -9.59
CA LEU A 182 17.28 -15.07 -9.78
C LEU A 182 16.44 -14.66 -10.99
N LEU A 183 16.39 -13.37 -11.32
CA LEU A 183 15.42 -12.85 -12.28
C LEU A 183 16.07 -12.38 -13.58
N LEU A 184 17.13 -11.56 -13.53
CA LEU A 184 17.83 -11.07 -14.72
C LEU A 184 18.26 -12.18 -15.69
N PRO A 185 18.82 -13.33 -15.25
CA PRO A 185 19.19 -14.42 -16.15
C PRO A 185 18.01 -15.04 -16.89
N LYS A 186 16.79 -14.97 -16.32
CA LYS A 186 15.56 -15.51 -16.91
C LYS A 186 14.89 -14.55 -17.89
N LEU A 187 15.23 -13.25 -17.79
CA LEU A 187 14.72 -12.21 -18.68
C LEU A 187 15.63 -11.93 -19.88
N ARG A 188 16.82 -12.54 -19.93
CA ARG A 188 17.78 -12.37 -21.03
C ARG A 188 17.19 -12.94 -22.32
N GLY A 189 16.96 -12.09 -23.33
CA GLY A 189 16.47 -12.47 -24.65
C GLY A 189 15.47 -11.47 -25.23
N SER A 190 15.20 -11.59 -26.53
CA SER A 190 14.46 -10.56 -27.31
C SER A 190 13.02 -10.30 -26.83
N LYS A 191 12.34 -11.29 -26.22
CA LYS A 191 10.92 -11.17 -25.83
C LYS A 191 10.67 -10.23 -24.64
N PHE A 192 11.68 -9.96 -23.83
CA PHE A 192 11.54 -9.14 -22.60
C PHE A 192 12.54 -7.99 -22.55
N GLU A 193 13.06 -7.54 -23.69
CA GLU A 193 14.17 -6.57 -23.76
C GLU A 193 13.90 -5.30 -22.95
N THR A 194 12.72 -4.68 -23.09
CA THR A 194 12.35 -3.48 -22.33
C THR A 194 12.34 -3.72 -20.82
N ILE A 195 11.80 -4.86 -20.38
CA ILE A 195 11.75 -5.24 -18.96
C ILE A 195 13.18 -5.49 -18.46
N TYR A 196 13.98 -6.22 -19.23
CA TYR A 196 15.37 -6.51 -18.93
C TYR A 196 16.19 -5.21 -18.75
N LEU A 197 16.07 -4.25 -19.66
CA LEU A 197 16.74 -2.96 -19.56
C LEU A 197 16.31 -2.16 -18.33
N ASN A 198 15.02 -2.14 -18.01
CA ASN A 198 14.52 -1.49 -16.80
C ASN A 198 15.03 -2.19 -15.52
N PHE A 199 15.15 -3.51 -15.54
CA PHE A 199 15.74 -4.28 -14.44
C PHE A 199 17.22 -3.96 -14.25
N ILE A 200 17.99 -3.85 -15.33
CA ILE A 200 19.41 -3.45 -15.27
C ILE A 200 19.57 -2.05 -14.65
N ARG A 201 18.68 -1.11 -15.01
CA ARG A 201 18.67 0.23 -14.39
C ARG A 201 18.35 0.15 -12.90
N ALA A 202 17.36 -0.67 -12.53
CA ALA A 202 16.98 -0.86 -11.14
C ALA A 202 18.08 -1.55 -10.30
N THR A 203 18.80 -2.55 -10.83
CA THR A 203 19.93 -3.16 -10.12
C THR A 203 21.06 -2.15 -9.92
N LYS A 204 21.41 -1.36 -10.95
CA LYS A 204 22.40 -0.27 -10.81
C LYS A 204 21.99 0.76 -9.76
N ALA A 205 20.70 1.10 -9.66
CA ALA A 205 20.20 2.02 -8.65
C ALA A 205 20.24 1.46 -7.22
N LEU A 206 20.23 0.13 -7.07
CA LEU A 206 20.32 -0.55 -5.77
C LEU A 206 21.76 -0.76 -5.32
N GLU A 207 22.73 -0.78 -6.23
CA GLU A 207 24.15 -1.03 -5.94
C GLU A 207 24.73 -0.12 -4.84
N PRO A 208 24.46 1.21 -4.80
CA PRO A 208 24.93 2.05 -3.70
C PRO A 208 24.44 1.59 -2.32
N LEU A 209 23.27 0.95 -2.26
CA LEU A 209 22.67 0.49 -1.01
C LEU A 209 23.36 -0.76 -0.44
N GLU A 210 24.20 -1.45 -1.21
CA GLU A 210 24.91 -2.65 -0.75
C GLU A 210 26.07 -2.30 0.20
N SER A 211 26.59 -1.08 0.15
CA SER A 211 27.66 -0.59 1.04
C SER A 211 27.11 -0.04 2.36
N LYS A 212 27.86 -0.16 3.46
CA LYS A 212 27.54 0.49 4.76
C LYS A 212 27.80 2.00 4.77
N GLN A 213 28.55 2.51 3.79
CA GLN A 213 29.05 3.89 3.78
C GLN A 213 28.16 4.87 2.99
N ILE A 214 26.85 4.65 2.98
CA ILE A 214 25.91 5.46 2.18
C ILE A 214 25.83 6.92 2.68
N GLY A 215 26.26 7.17 3.92
CA GLY A 215 26.41 8.52 4.46
C GLY A 215 25.09 9.32 4.43
N PRO A 216 25.16 10.66 4.32
CA PRO A 216 23.98 11.54 4.35
C PRO A 216 23.05 11.38 3.13
N ASP A 217 23.50 10.71 2.06
CA ASP A 217 22.76 10.55 0.81
C ASP A 217 21.82 9.33 0.79
N LEU A 218 21.63 8.63 1.91
CA LEU A 218 20.78 7.43 1.98
C LEU A 218 19.39 7.65 1.38
N ARG A 219 18.72 8.72 1.78
CA ARG A 219 17.37 9.03 1.29
C ARG A 219 17.34 9.24 -0.22
N LYS A 220 18.37 9.88 -0.79
CA LYS A 220 18.51 10.08 -2.23
C LYS A 220 18.67 8.75 -2.96
N HIS A 221 19.54 7.86 -2.48
CA HIS A 221 19.73 6.55 -3.08
C HIS A 221 18.48 5.66 -2.99
N VAL A 222 17.80 5.65 -1.84
CA VAL A 222 16.52 4.94 -1.68
C VAL A 222 15.48 5.48 -2.65
N LYS A 223 15.35 6.80 -2.78
CA LYS A 223 14.43 7.44 -3.72
C LYS A 223 14.68 7.00 -5.16
N ILE A 224 15.94 7.03 -5.60
CA ILE A 224 16.33 6.61 -6.96
C ILE A 224 16.02 5.12 -7.17
N ALA A 225 16.39 4.26 -6.21
CA ALA A 225 16.10 2.83 -6.28
C ALA A 225 14.60 2.54 -6.42
N MET A 226 13.75 3.23 -5.65
CA MET A 226 12.30 3.10 -5.74
C MET A 226 11.76 3.55 -7.09
N GLN A 227 12.23 4.67 -7.63
CA GLN A 227 11.83 5.16 -8.95
C GLN A 227 12.21 4.16 -10.04
N CYS A 228 13.41 3.58 -10.00
CA CYS A 228 13.82 2.55 -10.95
C CYS A 228 13.01 1.26 -10.80
N CYS A 229 12.72 0.81 -9.57
CA CYS A 229 11.84 -0.33 -9.32
C CYS A 229 10.42 -0.07 -9.86
N ALA A 230 9.90 1.14 -9.68
CA ALA A 230 8.61 1.53 -10.23
C ALA A 230 8.63 1.51 -11.76
N ASN A 231 9.67 2.04 -12.39
CA ASN A 231 9.81 1.99 -13.85
C ASN A 231 9.97 0.56 -14.37
N ALA A 232 10.61 -0.34 -13.62
CA ALA A 232 10.62 -1.77 -13.96
C ALA A 232 9.25 -2.43 -13.82
N SER A 233 8.44 -2.00 -12.84
CA SER A 233 7.10 -2.52 -12.59
C SER A 233 6.04 -2.02 -13.57
N ILE A 234 6.13 -0.76 -14.02
CA ILE A 234 5.09 -0.11 -14.83
C ILE A 234 5.61 0.43 -16.17
N GLY A 235 6.83 0.08 -16.58
CA GLY A 235 7.49 0.62 -17.77
C GLY A 235 6.96 0.10 -19.11
N THR A 236 5.82 -0.59 -19.10
CA THR A 236 5.10 -1.07 -20.29
C THR A 236 3.62 -0.71 -20.13
N ASP A 237 2.79 -0.99 -21.14
CA ASP A 237 1.33 -0.77 -21.08
C ASP A 237 0.65 -1.55 -19.95
N GLN A 238 1.33 -2.58 -19.41
CA GLN A 238 0.87 -3.36 -18.28
C GLN A 238 1.37 -2.77 -16.95
N LYS A 239 0.42 -2.45 -16.06
CA LYS A 239 0.64 -1.63 -14.84
C LYS A 239 1.19 -2.40 -13.62
N SER A 240 1.71 -3.62 -13.81
CA SER A 240 2.48 -4.36 -12.80
C SER A 240 3.44 -5.35 -13.48
N LEU A 241 4.52 -5.69 -12.80
CA LEU A 241 5.50 -6.64 -13.30
C LEU A 241 4.94 -8.06 -13.33
N GLU A 242 4.11 -8.43 -12.35
CA GLU A 242 3.45 -9.72 -12.34
C GLU A 242 2.62 -9.93 -13.61
N LEU A 243 1.86 -8.92 -14.05
CA LEU A 243 1.13 -8.98 -15.32
C LEU A 243 2.09 -9.08 -16.51
N GLN A 244 3.15 -8.27 -16.53
CA GLN A 244 4.15 -8.27 -17.61
C GLN A 244 4.82 -9.63 -17.79
N LEU A 245 5.02 -10.36 -16.69
CA LEU A 245 5.69 -11.65 -16.69
C LEU A 245 4.71 -12.83 -16.62
N LYS A 246 3.39 -12.60 -16.73
CA LYS A 246 2.35 -13.62 -16.53
C LYS A 246 2.63 -14.94 -17.27
N HIS A 247 3.13 -14.85 -18.49
CA HIS A 247 3.43 -16.01 -19.34
C HIS A 247 4.60 -16.87 -18.85
N ILE A 248 5.53 -16.30 -18.07
CA ILE A 248 6.71 -17.00 -17.55
C ILE A 248 6.67 -17.21 -16.03
N LEU A 249 5.72 -16.61 -15.30
CA LEU A 249 5.64 -16.71 -13.83
C LEU A 249 5.67 -18.16 -13.32
N ASN A 250 5.01 -19.07 -14.02
CA ASN A 250 4.96 -20.49 -13.66
C ASN A 250 6.31 -21.20 -13.86
N GLN A 251 7.16 -20.69 -14.76
CA GLN A 251 8.49 -21.20 -15.04
C GLN A 251 9.55 -20.63 -14.07
N LEU A 252 9.24 -19.51 -13.41
CA LEU A 252 10.12 -18.92 -12.41
C LEU A 252 10.17 -19.78 -11.14
N SER A 253 11.30 -19.77 -10.44
CA SER A 253 11.38 -20.36 -9.10
C SER A 253 10.51 -19.57 -8.13
N LYS A 254 10.12 -20.20 -7.00
CA LYS A 254 9.39 -19.51 -5.92
C LYS A 254 10.15 -18.26 -5.43
N ALA A 255 11.47 -18.31 -5.41
CA ALA A 255 12.31 -17.19 -5.00
C ALA A 255 12.29 -16.06 -6.04
N ALA A 256 12.36 -16.36 -7.34
CA ALA A 256 12.26 -15.37 -8.40
C ALA A 256 10.88 -14.71 -8.45
N ARG A 257 9.78 -15.46 -8.27
CA ARG A 257 8.43 -14.86 -8.14
C ARG A 257 8.33 -13.89 -6.97
N LYS A 258 8.98 -14.18 -5.84
CA LYS A 258 9.01 -13.25 -4.71
C LYS A 258 9.73 -11.95 -5.03
N VAL A 259 10.75 -11.97 -5.90
CA VAL A 259 11.41 -10.74 -6.39
C VAL A 259 10.44 -9.88 -7.18
N VAL A 260 9.67 -10.49 -8.09
CA VAL A 260 8.64 -9.78 -8.88
C VAL A 260 7.66 -9.05 -7.97
N VAL A 261 7.06 -9.78 -7.02
CA VAL A 261 6.11 -9.21 -6.04
C VAL A 261 6.75 -8.10 -5.21
N GLN A 262 8.02 -8.22 -4.85
CA GLN A 262 8.72 -7.22 -4.05
C GLN A 262 8.98 -5.93 -4.82
N VAL A 263 9.34 -6.04 -6.10
CA VAL A 263 9.47 -4.88 -7.00
C VAL A 263 8.12 -4.18 -7.16
N ASP A 264 7.03 -4.93 -7.36
CA ASP A 264 5.67 -4.35 -7.44
C ASP A 264 5.24 -3.67 -6.12
N LYS A 265 5.57 -4.26 -4.96
CA LYS A 265 5.33 -3.65 -3.65
C LYS A 265 6.10 -2.34 -3.46
N ILE A 266 7.34 -2.26 -3.93
CA ILE A 266 8.13 -1.01 -3.89
C ILE A 266 7.53 0.02 -4.85
N ALA A 267 7.14 -0.40 -6.05
CA ALA A 267 6.49 0.46 -7.04
C ALA A 267 5.17 1.07 -6.53
N ARG A 268 4.47 0.37 -5.64
CA ARG A 268 3.21 0.84 -5.03
C ARG A 268 3.35 2.19 -4.34
N TYR A 269 4.48 2.49 -3.71
CA TYR A 269 4.72 3.78 -3.04
C TYR A 269 4.69 4.97 -4.00
N LEU A 270 5.43 4.89 -5.12
CA LEU A 270 5.43 5.97 -6.11
C LEU A 270 4.06 6.11 -6.78
N ASN A 271 3.42 4.97 -7.07
CA ASN A 271 2.14 4.98 -7.73
C ASN A 271 1.02 5.51 -6.82
N LEU A 272 1.07 5.24 -5.52
CA LEU A 272 0.20 5.86 -4.53
C LEU A 272 0.33 7.39 -4.60
N SER A 273 1.55 7.95 -4.59
CA SER A 273 1.74 9.40 -4.70
C SER A 273 1.18 9.99 -6.00
N ARG A 274 1.26 9.25 -7.11
CA ARG A 274 0.63 9.61 -8.39
C ARG A 274 -0.89 9.57 -8.33
N ASP A 275 -1.45 8.58 -7.65
CA ASP A 275 -2.89 8.40 -7.51
C ASP A 275 -3.48 9.50 -6.63
N LEU A 276 -2.84 9.79 -5.49
CA LEU A 276 -3.18 10.92 -4.62
C LEU A 276 -3.07 12.27 -5.33
N ALA A 277 -1.98 12.52 -6.07
CA ALA A 277 -1.83 13.74 -6.86
C ALA A 277 -2.95 13.90 -7.90
N LYS A 278 -3.40 12.81 -8.54
CA LYS A 278 -4.55 12.84 -9.46
C LYS A 278 -5.85 13.19 -8.72
N MET A 279 -6.07 12.63 -7.54
CA MET A 279 -7.27 12.91 -6.73
C MET A 279 -7.34 14.40 -6.35
N VAL A 280 -6.25 14.95 -5.83
CA VAL A 280 -6.17 16.38 -5.43
C VAL A 280 -6.44 17.32 -6.60
N MET A 281 -5.99 16.98 -7.80
CA MET A 281 -6.19 17.81 -8.99
C MET A 281 -7.61 17.75 -9.56
N ARG A 282 -8.49 16.87 -9.04
CA ARG A 282 -9.90 16.83 -9.46
C ARG A 282 -10.67 17.93 -8.75
N LYS A 283 -11.13 18.91 -9.53
CA LYS A 283 -11.95 20.04 -9.03
C LYS A 283 -13.14 19.59 -8.18
N ALA A 284 -13.77 18.48 -8.56
CA ALA A 284 -14.91 17.92 -7.82
C ALA A 284 -14.57 17.54 -6.36
N TYR A 285 -13.32 17.20 -6.06
CA TYR A 285 -12.91 16.72 -4.72
C TYR A 285 -12.30 17.82 -3.86
N ARG A 286 -12.17 19.05 -4.39
CA ARG A 286 -11.50 20.14 -3.71
C ARG A 286 -12.10 20.41 -2.33
N ASN A 287 -13.42 20.57 -2.27
CA ASN A 287 -14.12 20.96 -1.03
C ASN A 287 -13.98 19.92 0.09
N ILE A 288 -13.86 18.63 -0.24
CA ILE A 288 -13.73 17.55 0.75
C ILE A 288 -12.28 17.25 1.12
N LEU A 289 -11.31 17.77 0.36
CA LEU A 289 -9.87 17.57 0.60
C LEU A 289 -9.19 18.82 1.20
N GLU A 290 -9.84 19.98 1.20
CA GLU A 290 -9.32 21.23 1.79
C GLU A 290 -9.60 21.39 3.29
N ARG A 291 -10.28 20.42 3.92
CA ARG A 291 -10.73 20.44 5.33
C ARG A 291 -10.56 19.09 6.01
#